data_AF-A0A972LAJ7-F1
#
_entry.id   AF-A0A972LAJ7-F1
#
_cell.length_a   1.000
_cell.length_b   1.000
_cell.length_c   1.000
_cell.angle_alpha   90.00
_cell.angle_beta   90.00
_cell.angle_gamma   90.00
#
_symmetry.space_group_name_H-M   'P 1'
#
loop_
_entity.id
_entity.type
_entity.pdbx_description
1 polymer ?
#
loop_
_entity_poly.entity_id
_entity_poly.type
_entity_poly.pdbx_seq_one_letter_code
_entity_poly.pdbx_strand_id
1 'polypeptide(L)' 'MAFESINPANGQLLKTFDDWDSAKLASVLTEVRAATASWQATTLETRCQLMIKAGAIIRERQHELAHLITLEMG' A
#
# COMPACT_ATOMS: atom_id res chain seq x y z
N MET A 1 -1.07 6.13 18.33
CA MET A 1 -1.40 7.33 17.53
C MET A 1 -2.39 6.86 16.46
N ALA A 2 -2.95 7.74 15.63
CA ALA A 2 -3.77 7.31 14.52
C ALA A 2 -3.29 8.07 13.28
N PHE A 3 -3.28 7.41 12.14
CA PHE A 3 -2.98 8.07 10.88
C PHE A 3 -4.27 8.72 10.37
N GLU A 4 -4.22 10.02 10.11
CA GLU A 4 -5.36 10.78 9.61
C GLU A 4 -5.08 11.28 8.20
N SER A 5 -6.07 11.10 7.33
CA SER A 5 -6.10 11.65 5.99
C SER A 5 -7.04 12.85 6.01
N ILE A 6 -6.47 14.05 5.81
CA ILE A 6 -7.19 15.32 5.91
C ILE A 6 -7.03 16.05 4.58
N ASN A 7 -8.15 16.43 3.97
CA ASN A 7 -8.13 17.18 2.73
C ASN A 7 -7.55 18.59 2.94
N PRO A 8 -6.42 18.93 2.30
CA PRO A 8 -5.76 20.21 2.55
C PRO A 8 -6.51 21.40 1.97
N ALA A 9 -7.42 21.19 1.00
CA ALA A 9 -8.17 22.27 0.37
C ALA A 9 -9.28 22.84 1.26
N ASN A 10 -9.80 22.05 2.20
CA ASN A 10 -10.94 22.44 3.05
C ASN A 10 -10.83 22.01 4.52
N GLY A 11 -9.77 21.29 4.90
CA GLY A 11 -9.56 20.78 6.26
C GLY A 11 -10.46 19.59 6.63
N GLN A 12 -11.16 18.99 5.67
CA GLN A 12 -12.08 17.89 5.95
C GLN A 12 -11.30 16.60 6.27
N LEU A 13 -11.58 15.99 7.42
CA LEU A 13 -11.12 14.63 7.72
C LEU A 13 -11.79 13.64 6.75
N LEU A 14 -10.98 12.97 5.93
CA LEU A 14 -11.43 11.95 4.99
C LEU A 14 -11.51 10.58 5.64
N LYS A 15 -10.48 10.23 6.41
CA LYS A 15 -10.38 8.92 7.06
C LYS A 15 -9.36 8.92 8.20
N THR A 16 -9.64 8.11 9.22
CA THR A 16 -8.69 7.76 10.27
C THR A 16 -8.35 6.28 10.15
N PHE A 17 -7.08 5.94 10.36
CA PHE A 17 -6.56 4.58 10.35
C PHE A 17 -5.89 4.31 11.70
N ASP A 18 -6.26 3.19 12.31
CA ASP A 18 -5.66 2.77 13.56
C ASP A 18 -4.21 2.36 13.36
N ASP A 19 -3.36 2.73 14.32
CA ASP A 19 -2.02 2.19 14.41
C ASP A 19 -2.05 0.67 14.60
N TRP A 20 -1.00 0.00 14.14
CA TRP A 20 -0.82 -1.41 14.47
C TRP A 20 -0.44 -1.57 15.94
N ASP A 21 -1.14 -2.47 16.62
CA ASP A 21 -0.70 -2.93 17.93
C ASP A 21 0.46 -3.92 17.82
N SER A 22 1.05 -4.26 18.98
CA SER A 22 2.18 -5.18 19.06
C SER A 22 1.86 -6.59 18.53
N ALA A 23 0.62 -7.05 18.69
CA ALA A 23 0.19 -8.37 18.25
C ALA A 23 0.08 -8.42 16.71
N LYS A 24 -0.53 -7.40 16.10
CA LYS A 24 -0.65 -7.26 14.65
C LYS A 24 0.72 -7.13 14.01
N LEU A 25 1.60 -6.30 14.57
CA LEU A 25 2.97 -6.17 14.10
C LEU A 25 3.72 -7.52 14.13
N ALA A 26 3.66 -8.25 15.24
CA ALA A 26 4.30 -9.55 15.38
C ALA A 26 3.74 -10.60 14.39
N SER A 27 2.43 -10.59 14.14
CA SER A 27 1.78 -11.46 13.15
C SER A 27 2.32 -11.18 11.74
N VAL A 28 2.32 -9.91 11.32
CA VAL A 28 2.79 -9.52 9.98
C VAL A 28 4.26 -9.86 9.79
N LEU A 29 5.11 -9.66 10.81
CA LEU A 29 6.53 -10.05 10.74
C LEU A 29 6.70 -11.58 10.59
N THR A 30 5.86 -12.36 11.26
CA THR A 30 5.84 -13.82 11.12
C THR A 30 5.44 -14.24 9.71
N GLU A 31 4.41 -13.61 9.14
CA GLU A 31 3.94 -13.85 7.78
C GLU A 31 5.02 -13.51 6.75
N VAL A 32 5.68 -12.35 6.88
CA VAL A 32 6.79 -11.94 6.01
C VAL A 32 7.93 -12.95 6.09
N ARG A 33 8.31 -13.39 7.29
CA ARG A 33 9.35 -14.40 7.48
C ARG A 33 9.00 -15.72 6.77
N ALA A 34 7.75 -16.17 6.87
CA ALA A 34 7.28 -17.38 6.22
C ALA A 34 7.29 -17.27 4.68
N ALA A 35 6.93 -16.10 4.14
CA ALA A 35 6.91 -15.85 2.69
C ALA A 35 8.29 -15.58 2.07
N THR A 36 9.29 -15.21 2.88
CA THR A 36 10.59 -14.73 2.39
C THR A 36 11.32 -15.77 1.55
N ALA A 37 11.39 -17.02 2.00
CA ALA A 37 12.15 -18.07 1.31
C ALA A 37 11.56 -18.41 -0.07
N SER A 38 10.23 -18.56 -0.16
CA SER A 38 9.56 -18.83 -1.43
C SER A 38 9.63 -17.64 -2.38
N TRP A 39 9.47 -16.42 -1.86
CA TRP A 39 9.66 -15.21 -2.66
C TRP A 39 11.08 -15.08 -3.18
N GLN A 40 12.11 -15.34 -2.35
CA GLN A 40 13.51 -15.29 -2.76
C GLN A 40 13.83 -16.29 -3.88
N ALA A 41 13.17 -17.46 -3.88
CA ALA A 41 13.32 -18.46 -4.92
C ALA A 41 12.61 -18.11 -6.25
N THR A 42 11.77 -17.09 -6.29
CA THR A 42 11.12 -16.65 -7.55
C THR A 42 12.15 -16.13 -8.53
N THR A 43 11.97 -16.47 -9.82
CA THR A 43 12.86 -16.02 -10.88
C THR A 43 12.70 -14.53 -11.15
N LEU A 44 13.73 -13.91 -11.71
CA LEU A 44 13.67 -12.51 -12.14
C LEU A 44 12.53 -12.30 -13.16
N GLU A 45 12.32 -13.23 -14.07
CA GLU A 45 11.24 -13.18 -15.07
C GLU A 45 9.87 -13.05 -14.40
N THR A 46 9.57 -13.90 -13.42
CA THR A 46 8.30 -13.83 -12.67
C THR A 46 8.15 -12.48 -11.96
N ARG A 47 9.21 -11.96 -11.33
CA ARG A 47 9.16 -10.65 -10.66
C ARG A 47 8.92 -9.51 -11.65
N CYS A 48 9.55 -9.56 -12.82
CA CYS A 48 9.34 -8.59 -13.90
C CYS A 48 7.89 -8.62 -14.41
N GLN A 49 7.32 -9.82 -14.61
CA GLN A 49 5.91 -9.96 -15.02
C GLN A 49 4.96 -9.33 -13.99
N LEU A 50 5.22 -9.55 -12.69
CA LEU A 50 4.44 -8.93 -11.60
C LEU A 50 4.55 -7.39 -11.63
N MET A 51 5.74 -6.83 -11.89
CA MET A 51 5.91 -5.37 -11.99
C MET A 51 5.27 -4.77 -13.23
N ILE A 52 5.32 -5.45 -14.37
CA ILE A 52 4.60 -5.03 -15.57
C ILE A 52 3.10 -4.97 -15.28
N LYS A 53 2.56 -6.00 -14.60
CA LYS A 53 1.15 -6.05 -14.21
C LYS A 53 0.79 -4.93 -13.22
N ALA A 54 1.62 -4.67 -12.21
CA ALA A 54 1.41 -3.56 -11.28
C ALA A 54 1.37 -2.22 -12.02
N GLY A 55 2.29 -1.99 -12.96
CA GLY A 55 2.29 -0.79 -13.80
C GLY A 55 1.06 -0.67 -14.70
N ALA A 56 0.55 -1.79 -15.22
CA ALA A 56 -0.69 -1.81 -16.00
C ALA A 56 -1.89 -1.39 -15.15
N ILE A 57 -2.03 -1.92 -13.93
CA ILE A 57 -3.11 -1.57 -13.00
C ILE A 57 -3.03 -0.08 -12.61
N ILE A 58 -1.83 0.44 -12.36
CA ILE A 58 -1.66 1.87 -12.03
C ILE A 58 -2.13 2.75 -13.18
N ARG A 59 -1.80 2.39 -14.44
CA ARG A 59 -2.27 3.14 -15.63
C ARG A 59 -3.78 3.03 -15.82
N GLU A 60 -4.33 1.83 -15.64
CA GLU A 60 -5.78 1.60 -15.73
C GLU A 60 -6.55 2.44 -14.70
N ARG A 61 -6.03 2.54 -13.47
CA ARG A 61 -6.65 3.27 -12.35
C ARG A 61 -6.09 4.68 -12.16
N GLN A 62 -5.43 5.26 -13.17
CA GLN A 62 -4.68 6.51 -13.03
C GLN A 62 -5.49 7.66 -12.45
N HIS A 63 -6.76 7.82 -12.86
CA HIS A 63 -7.61 8.91 -12.43
C HIS A 63 -8.04 8.74 -10.97
N GLU A 64 -8.39 7.52 -10.58
CA GLU A 64 -8.76 7.20 -9.21
C GLU A 64 -7.59 7.41 -8.25
N LEU A 65 -6.41 6.90 -8.61
CA LEU A 65 -5.21 7.04 -7.79
C LEU A 65 -4.74 8.50 -7.71
N ALA A 66 -4.76 9.24 -8.81
CA ALA A 66 -4.43 10.67 -8.81
C ALA A 66 -5.41 11.48 -7.95
N HIS A 67 -6.71 11.19 -8.07
CA HIS A 67 -7.73 11.84 -7.24
C HIS A 67 -7.53 11.55 -5.76
N LEU A 68 -7.23 10.30 -5.39
CA LEU A 68 -6.93 9.93 -4.01
C LEU A 68 -5.74 10.71 -3.48
N ILE A 69 -4.61 10.72 -4.20
CA ILE A 69 -3.40 11.46 -3.82
C ILE A 69 -3.77 12.93 -3.56
N THR A 70 -4.41 13.62 -4.51
CA THR A 70 -4.81 15.02 -4.34
C THR A 70 -5.76 15.26 -3.16
N LEU A 71 -6.68 14.33 -2.89
CA LEU A 71 -7.55 14.44 -1.73
C LEU A 71 -6.78 14.34 -0.42
N GLU A 72 -5.76 13.48 -0.31
CA GLU A 72 -5.04 13.26 0.95
C GLU A 72 -3.93 14.29 1.21
N MET A 73 -3.34 14.88 0.15
CA MET A 73 -2.14 15.72 0.30
C MET A 73 -2.03 16.92 -0.66
N GLY A 74 -3.04 17.17 -1.49
CA GLY A 74 -3.13 18.34 -2.38
C GLY A 74 -2.41 18.19 -3.72
#